data_AF-X8CPI4-F1
#
_entry.id   AF-X8CPI4-F1
#
_cell.length_a   1.000
_cell.length_b   1.000
_cell.length_c   1.000
_cell.angle_alpha   90.00
_cell.angle_beta   90.00
_cell.angle_gamma   90.00
#
_symmetry.space_group_name_H-M   'P 1'
#
loop_
_entity.id
_entity.type
_entity.pdbx_description
1 polymer ?
#
loop_
_entity_poly.entity_id
_entity_poly.type
_entity_poly.pdbx_seq_one_letter_code
_entity_poly.pdbx_strand_id
1 'polypeptide(L)'
;MPSVFTSRPQVLKTYTYADGTTREVPWEMRVRGLRGQLGGATLRLGDHAYAKELASLGLPKRAMISGSVGHVEMTFGDAHPLG
;
A
#
# COMPACT_ATOMS: atom_id res chain seq x y z
N MET A 1 15.00 6.58 15.07
CA MET A 1 13.81 6.00 15.75
C MET A 1 12.55 6.44 14.98
N PRO A 2 11.95 5.62 14.10
CA PRO A 2 10.82 6.01 13.25
C PRO A 2 9.47 6.11 13.98
N SER A 3 9.38 5.61 15.21
CA SER A 3 8.12 5.36 15.94
C SER A 3 7.27 6.60 16.24
N VAL A 4 7.82 7.81 16.14
CA VAL A 4 7.10 9.05 16.52
C VAL A 4 6.20 9.55 15.38
N PHE A 5 6.45 9.15 14.13
CA PHE A 5 5.70 9.68 12.97
C PHE A 5 4.39 8.94 12.65
N THR A 6 4.10 7.81 13.30
CA THR A 6 3.01 6.92 12.91
C THR A 6 1.79 6.89 13.85
N SER A 7 1.82 7.58 15.00
CA SER A 7 0.72 7.48 15.97
C SER A 7 -0.49 8.38 15.65
N ARG A 8 -0.31 9.37 14.76
CA ARG A 8 -1.39 10.29 14.36
C ARG A 8 -2.19 9.69 13.21
N PRO A 9 -3.53 9.80 13.23
CA PRO A 9 -4.36 9.44 12.09
C PRO A 9 -3.86 10.14 10.82
N GLN A 10 -3.63 9.38 9.76
CA GLN A 10 -3.28 9.92 8.45
C GLN A 10 -4.45 9.73 7.49
N VAL A 11 -4.96 10.83 6.94
CA VAL A 11 -5.93 10.77 5.83
C VAL A 11 -5.15 10.55 4.55
N LEU A 12 -5.40 9.42 3.90
CA LEU A 12 -4.80 9.03 2.63
C LEU A 12 -5.91 8.86 1.59
N LYS A 13 -5.52 8.88 0.32
CA LYS A 13 -6.44 8.60 -0.79
C LYS A 13 -6.23 7.16 -1.22
N THR A 14 -7.31 6.41 -1.39
CA THR A 14 -7.30 5.14 -2.11
C THR A 14 -8.22 5.23 -3.30
N TYR A 15 -7.98 4.39 -4.29
CA TYR A 15 -8.73 4.39 -5.54
C TYR A 15 -9.36 3.04 -5.75
N THR A 16 -10.63 3.05 -6.12
CA THR A 16 -11.39 1.86 -6.50
C THR A 16 -11.87 2.02 -7.92
N TYR A 17 -11.82 0.96 -8.73
CA TYR A 17 -12.37 0.94 -10.07
C TYR A 17 -13.50 -0.08 -10.14
N ALA A 18 -14.72 0.39 -10.39
CA ALA A 18 -15.92 -0.43 -10.51
C ALA A 18 -16.92 0.23 -11.47
N ASP A 19 -17.66 -0.57 -12.24
CA ASP A 19 -18.66 -0.10 -13.20
C ASP A 19 -18.13 0.94 -14.20
N GLY A 20 -16.88 0.76 -14.65
CA GLY A 20 -16.22 1.69 -15.56
C GLY A 20 -15.77 3.01 -14.92
N THR A 21 -16.02 3.23 -13.64
CA THR A 21 -15.78 4.50 -12.94
C THR A 21 -14.68 4.36 -11.89
N THR A 22 -13.64 5.19 -12.00
CA THR A 22 -12.65 5.37 -10.94
C THR A 22 -13.28 6.21 -9.84
N ARG A 23 -13.19 5.76 -8.59
CA ARG A 23 -13.64 6.52 -7.42
C ARG A 23 -12.47 6.72 -6.46
N GLU A 24 -12.31 7.94 -5.99
CA GLU A 24 -11.44 8.29 -4.88
C GLU A 24 -12.18 8.04 -3.56
N VAL A 25 -11.59 7.25 -2.69
CA VAL A 25 -12.11 6.98 -1.35
C VAL A 25 -11.10 7.58 -0.37
N PRO A 26 -11.44 8.67 0.34
CA PRO A 26 -10.63 9.13 1.45
C PRO A 26 -10.69 8.07 2.56
N TRP A 27 -9.55 7.77 3.15
CA TRP A 27 -9.49 6.79 4.23
C TRP A 27 -8.56 7.26 5.33
N GLU A 28 -8.93 6.96 6.57
CA GLU A 28 -8.13 7.25 7.75
C GLU A 28 -7.34 6.02 8.15
N MET A 29 -6.02 6.20 8.29
CA MET A 29 -5.10 5.18 8.76
C MET A 29 -4.61 5.48 10.16
N ARG A 30 -4.58 4.47 11.02
CA ARG A 30 -3.74 4.47 12.22
C ARG A 30 -2.85 3.25 12.24
N VAL A 31 -1.54 3.47 12.32
CA VAL A 31 -0.54 2.39 12.31
C VAL A 31 0.23 2.33 13.62
N ARG A 32 0.45 1.11 14.12
CA ARG A 32 1.30 0.86 15.29
C ARG A 32 2.36 -0.19 14.97
N GLY A 33 3.54 -0.01 15.54
CA GLY A 33 4.67 -0.93 15.35
C GLY A 33 5.27 -0.90 13.95
N LEU A 34 5.34 0.28 13.30
CA LEU A 34 6.06 0.43 12.05
C LEU A 34 7.56 0.15 12.27
N ARG A 35 8.10 -0.81 11.52
CA ARG A 35 9.52 -1.14 11.46
C ARG A 35 9.98 -0.99 10.02
N GLY A 36 10.98 -0.14 9.79
CA GLY A 36 11.59 0.03 8.46
C GLY A 36 13.06 -0.36 8.51
N GLN A 37 13.56 -0.93 7.41
CA GLN A 37 14.98 -1.27 7.23
C GLN A 37 15.42 -0.99 5.78
N LEU A 38 16.70 -0.71 5.60
CA LEU A 38 17.31 -0.60 4.27
C LEU A 38 17.55 -2.01 3.72
N GLY A 39 17.08 -2.27 2.50
CA GLY A 39 17.14 -3.60 1.89
C GLY A 39 16.28 -4.63 2.62
N GLY A 40 16.71 -5.90 2.57
CA GLY A 40 16.18 -6.97 3.42
C GLY A 40 14.95 -7.71 2.92
N ALA A 41 14.48 -7.48 1.69
CA ALA A 41 13.35 -8.21 1.11
C ALA A 41 13.68 -8.76 -0.28
N THR A 42 13.26 -10.01 -0.53
CA THR A 42 13.33 -10.66 -1.84
C THR A 42 11.90 -10.96 -2.30
N LEU A 43 11.50 -10.39 -3.45
CA LEU A 43 10.22 -10.68 -4.07
C LEU A 43 10.40 -11.81 -5.09
N ARG A 44 9.56 -12.85 -4.99
CA ARG A 44 9.46 -13.92 -5.98
C ARG A 44 8.07 -13.88 -6.60
N LEU A 45 8.02 -13.76 -7.92
CA LEU A 45 6.78 -13.87 -8.68
C LEU A 45 6.51 -15.36 -8.96
N GLY A 46 5.26 -15.79 -8.80
CA GLY A 46 4.83 -17.16 -9.16
C GLY A 46 4.43 -17.27 -10.64
N ASP A 47 3.76 -18.34 -11.02
CA ASP A 47 3.38 -18.62 -12.43
C ASP A 47 1.97 -18.11 -12.82
N HIS A 48 1.34 -17.30 -11.98
CA HIS A 48 -0.01 -16.78 -12.22
C HIS A 48 -0.04 -15.71 -13.33
N ALA A 49 -1.19 -15.50 -14.00
CA ALA A 49 -1.34 -14.44 -15.02
C ALA A 49 -0.93 -13.05 -14.49
N TYR A 50 -1.37 -12.70 -13.27
CA TYR A 50 -0.94 -11.49 -12.58
C TYR A 50 0.57 -11.37 -12.36
N ALA A 51 1.30 -12.49 -12.25
CA ALA A 51 2.75 -12.43 -12.12
C ALA A 51 3.42 -11.94 -13.41
N LYS A 52 2.86 -12.24 -14.58
CA LYS A 52 3.33 -11.72 -15.88
C LYS A 52 3.08 -10.22 -16.00
N GLU A 53 1.96 -9.73 -15.49
CA GLU A 53 1.66 -8.29 -15.42
C GLU A 53 2.60 -7.58 -14.45
N LEU A 54 2.83 -8.13 -13.25
CA LEU A 54 3.81 -7.58 -12.32
C LEU A 54 5.23 -7.59 -12.93
N ALA A 55 5.58 -8.64 -13.70
CA ALA A 55 6.84 -8.71 -14.41
C ALA A 55 6.96 -7.65 -15.51
N SER A 56 5.88 -7.36 -16.25
CA SER A 56 5.89 -6.30 -17.27
C SER A 56 6.03 -4.89 -16.66
N LEU A 57 5.64 -4.72 -15.40
CA LEU A 57 5.91 -3.51 -14.60
C LEU A 57 7.35 -3.43 -14.05
N GLY A 58 8.21 -4.39 -14.39
CA GLY A 58 9.63 -4.40 -14.00
C GLY A 58 9.93 -5.05 -12.65
N LEU A 59 9.01 -5.87 -12.13
CA LEU A 59 9.26 -6.70 -10.94
C LEU A 59 9.82 -8.09 -11.34
N PRO A 60 10.57 -8.78 -10.45
CA PRO A 60 11.04 -8.31 -9.15
C PRO A 60 12.25 -7.37 -9.28
N LYS A 61 12.14 -6.17 -8.69
CA LYS A 61 13.25 -5.22 -8.57
C LYS A 61 13.88 -5.32 -7.19
N ARG A 62 15.17 -4.98 -7.08
CA ARG A 62 15.87 -4.88 -5.79
C ARG A 62 15.11 -3.91 -4.86
N ALA A 63 14.62 -4.43 -3.74
CA ALA A 63 14.01 -3.62 -2.70
C ALA A 63 15.11 -2.81 -1.98
N MET A 64 15.12 -1.49 -2.16
CA MET A 64 16.06 -0.60 -1.47
C MET A 64 15.64 -0.31 -0.02
N ILE A 65 14.33 -0.38 0.24
CA ILE A 65 13.71 -0.19 1.55
C ILE A 65 12.67 -1.29 1.72
N SER A 66 12.60 -1.87 2.91
CA SER A 66 11.48 -2.70 3.32
C SER A 66 10.94 -2.22 4.66
N GLY A 67 9.68 -2.50 4.91
CA GLY A 67 9.06 -2.19 6.20
C GLY A 67 7.88 -3.10 6.48
N SER A 68 7.60 -3.27 7.76
CA SER A 68 6.46 -4.03 8.28
C SER A 68 5.69 -3.17 9.27
N VAL A 69 4.38 -3.31 9.27
CA VAL A 69 3.51 -2.71 10.28
C VAL A 69 2.89 -3.84 11.10
N GLY A 70 3.00 -3.78 12.42
CA GLY A 70 2.44 -4.80 13.31
C GLY A 70 0.92 -4.73 13.43
N HIS A 71 0.35 -3.51 13.42
CA HIS A 71 -1.10 -3.29 13.52
C HIS A 71 -1.55 -2.11 12.67
N VAL A 72 -2.63 -2.32 11.93
CA VAL A 72 -3.24 -1.33 11.04
C VAL A 72 -4.72 -1.24 11.38
N GLU A 73 -5.18 -0.03 11.71
CA GLU A 73 -6.60 0.32 11.78
C GLU A 73 -6.91 1.23 10.58
N MET A 74 -7.98 0.91 9.87
CA MET A 74 -8.35 1.53 8.60
C MET A 74 -9.86 1.77 8.57
N THR A 75 -10.27 3.00 8.27
CA THR A 75 -11.67 3.35 8.01
C THR A 75 -11.78 3.99 6.64
N PHE A 76 -12.62 3.44 5.78
CA PHE A 76 -12.90 3.97 4.44
C PHE A 76 -14.13 4.89 4.51
N GLY A 77 -13.99 6.11 4.01
CA GLY A 77 -15.10 7.04 3.86
C GLY A 77 -15.89 6.83 2.57
N ASP A 78 -16.68 7.82 2.20
CA ASP A 78 -17.51 7.76 1.00
C ASP A 78 -16.69 7.85 -0.29
N ALA A 79 -17.06 7.05 -1.28
CA ALA A 79 -16.41 7.02 -2.58
C ALA A 79 -16.88 8.17 -3.48
N HIS A 80 -15.93 8.95 -3.99
CA HIS A 80 -16.19 10.08 -4.87
C HIS A 80 -15.73 9.74 -6.30
N PRO A 81 -16.61 9.73 -7.30
CA PRO A 81 -16.21 9.45 -8.68
C PRO A 81 -15.22 10.50 -9.19
N LEU A 82 -14.17 10.03 -9.84
CA LEU A 82 -13.23 10.84 -10.62
C LEU A 82 -13.73 10.84 -12.05
N GLY A 83 -14.12 12.02 -12.53
CA GLY A 83 -14.51 12.27 -13.92
C GLY A 83 -13.32 12.67 -14.79
#